data_AF-A0A524I7W4-F1
#
_entry.id   AF-A0A524I7W4-F1
#
_cell.length_a   1.000
_cell.length_b   1.000
_cell.length_c   1.000
_cell.angle_alpha   90.00
_cell.angle_beta   90.00
_cell.angle_gamma   90.00
#
_symmetry.space_group_name_H-M   'P 1'
#
loop_
_entity.id
_entity.type
_entity.pdbx_description
1 polymer ?
#
loop_
_entity_poly.entity_id
_entity_poly.type
_entity_poly.pdbx_seq_one_letter_code
_entity_poly.pdbx_strand_id
1 'polypeptide(L)'
;MMAEKVNRWKFVYAALVMQLCLGVLYSWSVFRGPLESVNGWTKAVSIAPYRYSVLFFTISMIIAGFWQDKKGPKLVGSVGGALMGTGVLLSAFMWQSEWGLKFAYGILGGLGVGFAYVTPIATCVKWFPDKRGTIVGLAVLGFGAGSLIFAPLIERLLG
;
A
#
# COMPACT_ATOMS: atom_id res chain seq x y z
N MET A 1 -25.79 23.50 19.61
CA MET A 1 -25.32 22.71 18.45
C MET A 1 -24.71 21.43 19.00
N MET A 2 -25.46 20.32 18.95
CA MET A 2 -25.03 19.03 19.50
C MET A 2 -23.84 18.53 18.68
N ALA A 3 -22.65 18.46 19.27
CA ALA A 3 -21.52 17.79 18.64
C ALA A 3 -21.89 16.32 18.46
N GLU A 4 -22.20 15.94 17.22
CA GLU A 4 -22.45 14.55 16.84
C GLU A 4 -21.25 13.71 17.33
N LYS A 5 -21.47 12.78 18.27
CA LYS A 5 -20.43 11.86 18.74
C LYS A 5 -20.06 10.96 17.56
N VAL A 6 -19.15 11.42 16.70
CA VAL A 6 -18.62 10.62 15.59
C VAL A 6 -18.09 9.33 16.20
N ASN A 7 -18.72 8.21 15.85
CA ASN A 7 -18.33 6.91 16.36
C ASN A 7 -16.87 6.64 15.94
N ARG A 8 -15.96 6.73 16.90
CA ARG A 8 -14.50 6.54 16.76
C ARG A 8 -14.12 5.26 16.01
N TRP A 9 -14.96 4.23 16.04
CA TRP A 9 -14.78 3.00 15.27
C TRP A 9 -14.85 3.19 13.75
N LYS A 10 -15.56 4.21 13.24
CA LYS A 10 -15.59 4.52 11.80
C LYS A 10 -14.19 4.78 11.24
N PHE A 11 -13.29 5.38 12.03
CA PHE A 11 -11.90 5.59 11.63
C PHE A 11 -11.10 4.29 11.57
N VAL A 12 -11.40 3.32 12.43
CA VAL A 12 -10.79 1.99 12.41
C VAL A 12 -11.22 1.22 11.16
N TYR A 13 -12.50 1.28 10.79
CA TYR A 13 -12.98 0.69 9.54
C TYR A 13 -12.35 1.34 8.31
N ALA A 14 -12.26 2.67 8.28
CA ALA A 14 -11.57 3.37 7.19
C ALA A 14 -10.09 2.99 7.09
N ALA A 15 -9.40 2.91 8.23
CA ALA A 15 -8.02 2.44 8.32
C ALA A 15 -7.86 1.02 7.80
N LEU A 16 -8.75 0.10 8.19
CA LEU A 16 -8.76 -1.28 7.71
C LEU A 16 -8.93 -1.35 6.20
N VAL A 17 -9.88 -0.61 5.63
CA VAL A 17 -10.13 -0.58 4.18
C VAL A 17 -8.94 -0.01 3.43
N MET A 18 -8.38 1.11 3.89
CA MET A 18 -7.15 1.67 3.31
C MET A 18 -6.03 0.64 3.34
N GLN A 19 -5.82 0.00 4.48
CA GLN A 19 -4.75 -0.96 4.66
C GLN A 19 -4.93 -2.21 3.79
N LEU A 20 -6.17 -2.67 3.64
CA LEU A 20 -6.54 -3.77 2.75
C LEU A 20 -6.14 -3.44 1.32
N CYS A 21 -6.49 -2.25 0.82
CA CYS A 21 -6.07 -1.80 -0.52
C CYS A 21 -4.54 -1.77 -0.68
N LEU A 22 -3.80 -1.31 0.33
CA LEU A 22 -2.34 -1.30 0.31
C LEU A 22 -1.72 -2.70 0.21
N GLY A 23 -2.43 -3.73 0.67
CA GLY A 23 -2.02 -5.13 0.61
C GLY A 23 -1.78 -5.65 -0.81
N VAL A 24 -2.21 -4.93 -1.86
CA VAL A 24 -1.88 -5.25 -3.27
C VAL A 24 -0.37 -5.37 -3.50
N LEU A 25 0.44 -4.68 -2.70
CA LEU A 25 1.90 -4.71 -2.83
C LEU A 25 2.45 -6.15 -2.74
N TYR A 26 1.83 -7.00 -1.91
CA TYR A 26 2.18 -8.42 -1.76
C TYR A 26 1.70 -9.29 -2.93
N SER A 27 0.67 -8.87 -3.65
CA SER A 27 0.16 -9.60 -4.82
C SER A 27 1.11 -9.56 -6.02
N TRP A 28 2.22 -8.80 -5.95
CA TRP A 28 3.31 -8.88 -6.92
C TRP A 28 3.78 -10.33 -7.17
N SER A 29 3.73 -11.16 -6.13
CA SER A 29 4.15 -12.56 -6.21
C SER A 29 3.43 -13.34 -7.31
N VAL A 30 2.15 -13.03 -7.57
CA VAL A 30 1.28 -13.64 -8.60
C VAL A 30 1.68 -13.19 -10.00
N PHE A 31 2.06 -11.92 -10.18
CA PHE A 31 2.46 -11.38 -11.48
C PHE A 31 3.81 -11.91 -11.98
N ARG A 32 4.68 -12.39 -11.09
CA ARG A 32 6.03 -12.83 -11.46
C ARG A 32 6.03 -13.99 -12.45
N GLY A 33 5.24 -15.03 -12.22
CA GLY A 33 5.21 -16.22 -13.10
C GLY A 33 4.85 -15.86 -14.55
N PRO A 34 3.72 -15.16 -14.78
CA PRO A 34 3.36 -14.68 -16.10
C PRO A 34 4.41 -13.75 -16.73
N LEU A 35 4.96 -12.78 -15.98
CA LEU A 35 6.00 -11.87 -16.48
C LEU A 35 7.29 -12.60 -16.87
N GLU A 36 7.70 -13.60 -16.11
CA GLU A 36 8.84 -14.47 -16.44
C GLU A 36 8.58 -15.23 -17.74
N SER A 37 7.36 -15.78 -17.92
CA SER A 37 7.00 -16.56 -19.11
C SER A 37 6.89 -15.73 -20.39
N VAL A 38 6.31 -14.54 -20.32
CA VAL A 38 6.05 -13.70 -21.51
C VAL A 38 7.29 -12.91 -21.93
N ASN A 39 8.09 -12.44 -20.97
CA ASN A 39 9.28 -11.63 -21.27
C ASN A 39 10.59 -12.44 -21.26
N GLY A 40 10.56 -13.72 -20.90
CA GLY A 40 11.76 -14.57 -20.77
C GLY A 40 12.69 -14.13 -19.63
N TRP A 41 12.16 -13.43 -18.62
CA TRP A 41 12.95 -12.87 -17.54
C TRP A 41 13.38 -13.92 -16.50
N THR A 42 14.53 -13.69 -15.90
CA THR A 42 14.98 -14.48 -14.74
C THR A 42 14.21 -14.09 -13.48
N LYS A 43 14.13 -15.02 -12.51
CA LYS A 43 13.54 -14.76 -11.18
C LYS A 43 14.17 -13.57 -10.45
N ALA A 44 15.44 -13.25 -10.74
CA ALA A 44 16.14 -12.11 -10.15
C ALA A 44 15.62 -10.77 -10.69
N VAL A 45 15.22 -10.74 -11.96
CA VAL A 45 14.63 -9.56 -12.62
C VAL A 45 13.19 -9.37 -12.17
N SER A 46 12.37 -10.43 -12.17
CA SER A 46 10.95 -10.36 -11.84
C SER A 46 10.69 -9.93 -10.39
N ILE A 47 11.59 -10.25 -9.45
CA ILE A 47 11.48 -9.85 -8.04
C ILE A 47 12.01 -8.44 -7.76
N ALA A 48 12.80 -7.86 -8.68
CA ALA A 48 13.44 -6.56 -8.45
C ALA A 48 12.43 -5.44 -8.16
N PRO A 49 11.30 -5.28 -8.90
CA PRO A 49 10.30 -4.26 -8.59
C PRO A 49 9.81 -4.31 -7.14
N TYR A 50 9.48 -5.49 -6.63
CA TYR A 50 9.06 -5.67 -5.23
C TYR A 50 10.15 -5.27 -4.22
N ARG A 51 11.42 -5.58 -4.49
CA ARG A 51 12.54 -5.17 -3.63
C ARG A 51 12.66 -3.64 -3.56
N TYR A 52 12.53 -2.97 -4.70
CA TYR A 52 12.47 -1.50 -4.73
C TYR A 52 11.23 -0.99 -3.99
N SER A 53 10.06 -1.61 -4.16
CA SER A 53 8.84 -1.22 -3.43
C SER A 53 9.06 -1.24 -1.92
N VAL A 54 9.65 -2.30 -1.37
CA VAL A 54 9.91 -2.40 0.07
C VAL A 54 10.92 -1.35 0.55
N LEU A 55 11.95 -1.07 -0.25
CA LEU A 55 12.96 -0.04 0.06
C LEU A 55 12.32 1.36 0.13
N PHE A 56 11.61 1.75 -0.93
CA PHE A 56 10.98 3.07 -1.02
C PHE A 56 9.77 3.20 -0.08
N PHE A 57 9.07 2.11 0.19
CA PHE A 57 8.06 2.02 1.25
C PHE A 57 8.66 2.40 2.61
N THR A 58 9.79 1.81 2.97
CA THR A 58 10.45 2.07 4.26
C THR A 58 10.91 3.52 4.38
N ILE A 59 11.51 4.06 3.32
CA ILE A 59 11.98 5.46 3.29
C ILE A 59 10.79 6.43 3.36
N SER A 60 9.76 6.19 2.54
CA SER A 60 8.58 7.07 2.50
C SER A 60 7.80 7.06 3.81
N MET A 61 7.72 5.94 4.53
CA MET A 61 7.07 5.93 5.85
C MET A 61 7.68 6.95 6.83
N ILE A 62 9.01 7.08 6.83
CA ILE A 62 9.71 8.06 7.69
C ILE A 62 9.33 9.48 7.28
N ILE A 63 9.43 9.80 5.99
CA ILE A 63 9.10 11.12 5.45
C ILE A 63 7.63 11.46 5.67
N ALA A 64 6.75 10.49 5.41
CA ALA A 64 5.31 10.60 5.57
C ALA A 64 4.91 10.88 7.01
N GLY A 65 5.57 10.24 7.99
CA GLY A 65 5.33 10.49 9.41
C GLY A 65 5.57 11.95 9.78
N PHE A 66 6.74 12.50 9.42
CA PHE A 66 7.05 13.92 9.67
C PHE A 66 6.12 14.87 8.92
N TRP A 67 5.73 14.54 7.69
CA TRP A 67 4.85 15.39 6.88
C TRP A 67 3.42 15.39 7.41
N GLN A 68 2.94 14.23 7.85
CA GLN A 68 1.62 14.04 8.44
C GLN A 68 1.43 14.88 9.69
N ASP A 69 2.45 14.98 10.55
CA ASP A 69 2.35 15.80 11.77
C ASP A 69 2.25 17.30 11.46
N LYS A 70 2.73 17.76 10.29
CA LYS A 70 2.66 19.18 9.87
C LYS A 70 1.41 19.54 9.06
N LYS A 71 1.01 18.68 8.11
CA LYS A 71 -0.07 18.98 7.14
C LYS A 71 -1.35 18.16 7.36
N GLY A 72 -1.32 17.23 8.30
CA GLY A 72 -2.45 16.39 8.67
C GLY A 72 -2.57 15.11 7.84
N PRO A 73 -3.29 14.11 8.36
CA PRO A 73 -3.36 12.76 7.79
C PRO A 73 -4.10 12.70 6.45
N LYS A 74 -5.16 13.48 6.25
CA LYS A 74 -5.97 13.40 5.03
C LYS A 74 -5.16 13.69 3.76
N LEU A 75 -4.31 14.72 3.79
CA LEU A 75 -3.52 15.11 2.63
C LEU A 75 -2.48 14.03 2.31
N VAL A 76 -1.74 13.57 3.32
CA VAL A 76 -0.67 12.57 3.16
C VAL A 76 -1.23 11.24 2.66
N GLY A 77 -2.36 10.78 3.22
CA GLY A 77 -3.03 9.58 2.76
C GLY A 77 -3.56 9.68 1.32
N SER A 78 -4.09 10.84 0.93
CA SER A 78 -4.60 11.06 -0.44
C SER A 78 -3.46 11.06 -1.46
N VAL A 79 -2.34 11.70 -1.14
CA VAL A 79 -1.13 11.68 -1.98
C VAL A 79 -0.58 10.26 -2.10
N GLY A 80 -0.54 9.51 -1.00
CA GLY A 80 -0.11 8.11 -1.01
C GLY A 80 -0.99 7.23 -1.91
N GLY A 81 -2.32 7.36 -1.79
CA GLY A 81 -3.27 6.65 -2.66
C GLY A 81 -3.13 7.02 -4.14
N ALA A 82 -2.96 8.30 -4.45
CA ALA A 82 -2.76 8.77 -5.83
C ALA A 82 -1.44 8.25 -6.43
N LEU A 83 -0.35 8.28 -5.66
CA LEU A 83 0.96 7.75 -6.08
C LEU A 83 0.90 6.24 -6.31
N MET A 84 0.28 5.50 -5.40
CA MET A 84 0.10 4.06 -5.54
C MET A 84 -0.76 3.72 -6.75
N GLY A 85 -1.92 4.35 -6.91
CA GLY A 85 -2.81 4.12 -8.04
C GLY A 85 -2.13 4.42 -9.37
N THR A 86 -1.41 5.54 -9.45
CA THR A 86 -0.63 5.90 -10.64
C THR A 86 0.50 4.90 -10.90
N GLY A 87 1.21 4.46 -9.86
CA GLY A 87 2.29 3.47 -9.98
C GLY A 87 1.80 2.12 -10.50
N VAL A 88 0.66 1.64 -10.01
CA VAL A 88 0.04 0.39 -10.49
C VAL A 88 -0.47 0.54 -11.93
N LEU A 89 -1.14 1.66 -12.25
CA LEU A 89 -1.61 1.93 -13.61
C LEU A 89 -0.45 2.03 -14.61
N LEU A 90 0.63 2.74 -14.27
CA LEU A 90 1.82 2.83 -15.11
C LEU A 90 2.48 1.46 -15.29
N SER A 91 2.45 0.60 -14.26
CA SER A 91 2.98 -0.75 -14.36
C SER A 91 2.24 -1.59 -15.42
N ALA A 92 0.92 -1.37 -15.58
CA ALA A 92 0.14 -2.04 -16.62
C ALA A 92 0.53 -1.61 -18.04
N PHE A 93 1.03 -0.39 -18.24
CA PHE A 93 1.54 0.07 -19.54
C PHE A 93 3.00 -0.32 -19.79
N MET A 94 3.80 -0.42 -18.73
CA MET A 94 5.26 -0.66 -18.83
C MET A 94 5.67 -2.10 -18.55
N TRP A 95 4.75 -3.06 -18.66
CA TRP A 95 4.95 -4.46 -18.28
C TRP A 95 6.07 -5.19 -19.06
N GLN A 96 6.41 -4.74 -20.26
CA GLN A 96 7.51 -5.29 -21.09
C GLN A 96 8.89 -4.74 -20.71
N SER A 97 8.97 -3.67 -19.90
CA SER A 97 10.21 -3.02 -19.54
C SER A 97 10.57 -3.30 -18.10
N GLU A 98 11.72 -3.94 -17.87
CA GLU A 98 12.22 -4.21 -16.53
C GLU A 98 12.40 -2.92 -15.71
N TRP A 99 12.99 -1.90 -16.34
CA TRP A 99 13.22 -0.60 -15.71
C TRP A 99 11.90 0.15 -15.48
N GLY A 100 10.95 0.03 -16.42
CA GLY A 100 9.60 0.57 -16.28
C GLY A 100 8.90 0.03 -15.04
N LEU A 101 8.93 -1.29 -14.82
CA LEU A 101 8.33 -1.90 -13.63
C LEU A 101 9.08 -1.57 -12.33
N LYS A 102 10.42 -1.53 -12.36
CA LYS A 102 11.23 -1.08 -11.20
C LYS A 102 10.86 0.35 -10.80
N PHE A 103 10.59 1.24 -11.76
CA PHE A 103 10.18 2.61 -11.49
C PHE A 103 8.71 2.72 -11.05
N ALA A 104 7.78 2.17 -11.84
CA ALA A 104 6.35 2.33 -11.62
C ALA A 104 5.85 1.57 -10.37
N TYR A 105 6.14 0.27 -10.28
CA TYR A 105 5.71 -0.55 -9.14
C TYR A 105 6.67 -0.38 -7.96
N GLY A 106 7.97 -0.37 -8.24
CA GLY A 106 9.02 -0.23 -7.23
C GLY A 106 9.01 1.13 -6.56
N ILE A 107 9.39 2.17 -7.29
CA ILE A 107 9.56 3.51 -6.72
C ILE A 107 8.21 4.16 -6.45
N LEU A 108 7.39 4.40 -7.48
CA LEU A 108 6.12 5.13 -7.31
C LEU A 108 5.13 4.37 -6.43
N GLY A 109 4.97 3.07 -6.69
CA GLY A 109 4.13 2.18 -5.87
C GLY A 109 4.62 2.11 -4.42
N GLY A 110 5.91 1.87 -4.19
CA GLY A 110 6.51 1.82 -2.86
C GLY A 110 6.34 3.12 -2.06
N LEU A 111 6.63 4.26 -2.69
CA LEU A 111 6.40 5.58 -2.09
C LEU A 111 4.93 5.77 -1.72
N GLY A 112 4.01 5.48 -2.64
CA GLY A 112 2.58 5.61 -2.43
C GLY A 112 2.08 4.79 -1.24
N VAL A 113 2.50 3.53 -1.16
CA VAL A 113 2.17 2.66 -0.04
C VAL A 113 2.69 3.22 1.28
N GLY A 114 3.91 3.76 1.34
CA GLY A 114 4.44 4.27 2.62
C GLY A 114 3.73 5.52 3.12
N PHE A 115 3.38 6.44 2.22
CA PHE A 115 2.57 7.61 2.58
C PHE A 115 1.17 7.22 3.09
N ALA A 116 0.53 6.26 2.43
CA ALA A 116 -0.80 5.81 2.81
C ALA A 116 -0.80 4.84 4.01
N TYR A 117 0.30 4.14 4.31
CA TYR A 117 0.42 3.19 5.42
C TYR A 117 0.51 3.89 6.78
N VAL A 118 1.34 4.92 6.90
CA VAL A 118 1.56 5.60 8.20
C VAL A 118 0.33 6.38 8.66
N THR A 119 -0.42 6.92 7.68
CA THR A 119 -1.58 7.80 7.86
C THR A 119 -2.67 7.23 8.78
N PRO A 120 -3.29 6.08 8.46
CA PRO A 120 -4.35 5.50 9.26
C PRO A 120 -3.84 5.00 10.61
N ILE A 121 -2.63 4.46 10.68
CA ILE A 121 -2.05 3.93 11.92
C ILE A 121 -1.83 5.04 12.95
N ALA A 122 -1.13 6.11 12.56
CA ALA A 122 -0.85 7.22 13.46
C ALA A 122 -2.15 7.94 13.90
N THR A 123 -3.13 8.03 13.00
CA THR A 123 -4.44 8.59 13.34
C THR A 123 -5.16 7.70 14.34
N CYS A 124 -5.31 6.39 14.08
CA CYS A 124 -6.06 5.51 14.96
C CYS A 124 -5.44 5.38 16.35
N VAL A 125 -4.10 5.41 16.47
CA VAL A 125 -3.40 5.42 17.77
C VAL A 125 -3.69 6.69 18.58
N LYS A 126 -3.78 7.86 17.92
CA LYS A 126 -4.14 9.12 18.58
C LYS A 126 -5.59 9.11 19.08
N TRP A 127 -6.51 8.47 18.36
CA TRP A 127 -7.94 8.39 18.72
C TRP A 127 -8.29 7.28 19.73
N PHE A 128 -7.45 6.27 19.88
CA PHE A 128 -7.61 5.16 20.83
C PHE A 128 -6.37 4.98 21.72
N PRO A 129 -6.10 5.93 22.65
CA PRO A 129 -4.95 5.83 23.54
C PRO A 129 -5.06 4.65 24.52
N ASP A 130 -6.27 4.17 24.80
CA ASP A 130 -6.62 3.05 25.67
C ASP A 130 -6.35 1.67 25.04
N LYS A 131 -6.36 1.56 23.71
CA LYS A 131 -6.28 0.27 22.99
C LYS A 131 -5.28 0.28 21.83
N ARG A 132 -4.19 1.04 21.96
CA ARG A 132 -3.20 1.26 20.90
C ARG A 132 -2.75 -0.03 20.21
N GLY A 133 -2.35 -1.05 20.98
CA GLY A 133 -1.87 -2.33 20.45
C GLY A 133 -2.92 -3.06 19.60
N THR A 134 -4.16 -3.18 20.11
CA THR A 134 -5.26 -3.84 19.38
C THR A 134 -5.58 -3.13 18.08
N ILE A 135 -5.61 -1.80 18.10
CA ILE A 135 -5.96 -0.98 16.94
C ILE A 135 -4.87 -1.02 15.87
N VAL A 136 -3.60 -0.96 16.27
CA VAL A 136 -2.47 -1.16 15.34
C VAL A 136 -2.49 -2.57 14.78
N GLY A 137 -2.73 -3.59 15.60
CA GLY A 137 -2.84 -4.98 15.17
C GLY A 137 -3.96 -5.19 14.15
N LEU A 138 -5.14 -4.61 14.38
CA LEU A 138 -6.24 -4.63 13.42
C LEU A 138 -5.85 -3.95 12.12
N ALA A 139 -5.26 -2.75 12.17
CA ALA A 139 -4.81 -2.06 10.96
C ALA A 139 -3.85 -2.95 10.16
N VAL A 140 -2.78 -3.45 10.78
CA VAL A 140 -1.78 -4.31 10.11
C VAL A 140 -2.38 -5.63 9.62
N LEU A 141 -3.37 -6.20 10.31
CA LEU A 141 -4.12 -7.36 9.83
C LEU A 141 -4.80 -7.06 8.48
N GLY A 142 -5.36 -5.85 8.31
CA GLY A 142 -5.89 -5.41 7.02
C GLY A 142 -4.82 -5.45 5.91
N PHE A 143 -3.59 -5.03 6.21
CA PHE A 143 -2.47 -5.05 5.26
C PHE A 143 -2.16 -6.45 4.75
N GLY A 144 -2.01 -7.40 5.69
CA GLY A 144 -1.73 -8.79 5.36
C GLY A 144 -2.90 -9.47 4.65
N ALA A 145 -4.12 -9.23 5.14
CA ALA A 145 -5.35 -9.80 4.59
C ALA A 145 -5.65 -9.31 3.17
N GLY A 146 -5.22 -8.10 2.79
CA GLY A 146 -5.37 -7.60 1.42
C GLY A 146 -4.79 -8.56 0.39
N SER A 147 -3.61 -9.12 0.65
CA SER A 147 -2.97 -10.09 -0.25
C SER A 147 -3.81 -11.35 -0.48
N LEU A 148 -4.51 -11.83 0.56
CA LEU A 148 -5.35 -13.02 0.49
C LEU A 148 -6.60 -12.82 -0.37
N ILE A 149 -7.07 -11.57 -0.51
CA ILE A 149 -8.22 -11.21 -1.34
C ILE A 149 -7.76 -10.91 -2.77
N PHE A 150 -6.70 -10.10 -2.91
CA PHE A 150 -6.23 -9.66 -4.22
C PHE A 150 -5.49 -10.76 -4.99
N ALA A 151 -4.72 -11.62 -4.34
CA ALA A 151 -3.99 -12.70 -5.03
C ALA A 151 -4.92 -13.62 -5.85
N PRO A 152 -5.97 -14.25 -5.29
CA PRO A 152 -6.87 -15.12 -6.07
C PRO A 152 -7.70 -14.34 -7.10
N LEU A 153 -8.01 -13.07 -6.82
CA LEU A 153 -8.70 -12.22 -7.79
C LEU A 153 -7.83 -11.96 -9.02
N ILE A 154 -6.56 -11.61 -8.79
CA ILE A 154 -5.57 -11.36 -9.85
C ILE A 154 -5.31 -12.64 -10.63
N GLU A 155 -5.16 -13.78 -9.95
CA GLU A 155 -4.98 -15.08 -10.60
C GLU A 155 -6.13 -15.39 -11.55
N ARG A 156 -7.38 -15.25 -11.10
CA ARG A 156 -8.57 -15.41 -11.97
C ARG A 156 -8.63 -14.45 -13.16
N LEU A 157 -8.05 -13.27 -13.05
CA LEU A 157 -8.00 -12.29 -14.14
C LEU A 157 -6.89 -12.60 -15.14
N LEU A 158 -5.83 -13.27 -14.70
CA LEU A 158 -4.70 -13.68 -15.54
C LEU A 158 -4.96 -14.97 -16.32
N GLY A 159 -5.91 -15.80 -15.86
CA GLY A 159 -6.33 -17.05 -16.50
C GLY A 159 -5.72 -18.26 -15.81
#